data_AF-A0A2S4YD34-F1
#
_entry.id   AF-A0A2S4YD34-F1
#
_cell.length_a   1.000
_cell.length_b   1.000
_cell.length_c   1.000
_cell.angle_alpha   90.00
_cell.angle_beta   90.00
_cell.angle_gamma   90.00
#
_symmetry.space_group_name_H-M   'P 1'
#
loop_
_entity.id
_entity.type
_entity.pdbx_description
1 polymer ?
#
loop_
_entity_poly.entity_id
_entity_poly.type
_entity_poly.pdbx_seq_one_letter_code
_entity_poly.pdbx_strand_id
1 'polypeptide(L)'
;MKTGAGSVGPGDTAGQAQGVDLLLRLTDALCELSCMEDAQGRVQFATVLGEQLHRQVDVRGVKLREDVITLVRAALNVAGGERVLVGVVRVFEGSPAGDQLDRLLEPVAPPGEDDLLPGPLTADDENSARAVLAKGELAAGRLRDDLVQELNGLFLPLGLNPDQLFTHVLEWNAQPDGLPPAVLLLDRAAALATTTLAHRTALSGWADDWARRAGLTAQLEARRRARSEVVGDPDIPRCLIVAVEPARDGTGEVLVRPWLNTVPGHWDPLPCEPVVTTLDGLAPAVEGALRQGARLWAVPPEPPTSGRQPPPPYVEFVLPYDLLNDDVAALPYRIGDARPLPLGTRYGVHLRSLERMRSHDGTVREQWQRRWRALRQQGVGVHHWSEPDAERLDAW
;
A
#
# COMPACT_ATOMS: atom_id res chain seq x y z
N MET A 1 -11.17 -56.94 30.97
CA MET A 1 -10.54 -56.08 29.93
C MET A 1 -11.63 -55.54 29.02
N LYS A 2 -11.96 -54.26 29.14
CA LYS A 2 -12.55 -53.43 28.08
C LYS A 2 -12.36 -51.98 28.51
N THR A 3 -11.34 -51.37 27.91
CA THR A 3 -11.02 -49.95 27.94
C THR A 3 -12.12 -49.18 27.20
N GLY A 4 -12.79 -48.26 27.90
CA GLY A 4 -13.68 -47.28 27.29
C GLY A 4 -12.87 -46.05 26.89
N ALA A 5 -12.53 -45.95 25.60
CA ALA A 5 -12.02 -44.73 25.00
C ALA A 5 -13.22 -43.80 24.75
N GLY A 6 -13.21 -42.63 25.40
CA GLY A 6 -14.15 -41.55 25.12
C GLY A 6 -13.90 -41.00 23.73
N SER A 7 -14.92 -41.02 22.90
CA SER A 7 -14.92 -40.36 21.59
C SER A 7 -15.04 -38.86 21.82
N VAL A 8 -13.96 -38.12 21.56
CA VAL A 8 -14.00 -36.66 21.36
C VAL A 8 -14.69 -36.43 20.02
N GLY A 9 -15.81 -35.69 20.03
CA GLY A 9 -16.57 -35.38 18.83
C GLY A 9 -15.91 -34.26 18.00
N PRO A 10 -16.15 -34.20 16.68
CA PRO A 10 -15.60 -33.18 15.79
C PRO A 10 -16.12 -31.74 16.03
N GLY A 11 -17.04 -31.55 16.99
CA GLY A 11 -17.55 -30.23 17.38
C GLY A 11 -16.63 -29.42 18.30
N ASP A 12 -15.82 -30.07 19.13
CA ASP A 12 -14.93 -29.38 20.08
C ASP A 12 -13.74 -28.70 19.38
N THR A 13 -13.29 -29.24 18.26
CA THR A 13 -12.16 -28.69 17.48
C THR A 13 -12.50 -27.39 16.76
N ALA A 14 -13.75 -27.25 16.28
CA ALA A 14 -14.20 -26.04 15.59
C ALA A 14 -14.37 -24.86 16.56
N GLY A 15 -14.97 -25.10 17.73
CA GLY A 15 -15.09 -24.08 18.78
C GLY A 15 -13.74 -23.66 19.38
N GLN A 16 -12.79 -24.61 19.51
CA GLN A 16 -11.43 -24.29 19.95
C GLN A 16 -10.65 -23.48 18.90
N ALA A 17 -10.77 -23.81 17.62
CA ALA A 17 -10.11 -23.04 16.54
C ALA A 17 -10.65 -21.61 16.46
N GLN A 18 -11.97 -21.43 16.59
CA GLN A 18 -12.62 -20.12 16.59
C GLN A 18 -12.23 -19.27 17.82
N GLY A 19 -12.06 -19.90 18.98
CA GLY A 19 -11.58 -19.23 20.20
C GLY A 19 -10.12 -18.77 20.12
N VAL A 20 -9.24 -19.55 19.46
CA VAL A 20 -7.84 -19.18 19.25
C VAL A 20 -7.70 -18.04 18.23
N ASP A 21 -8.49 -18.05 17.16
CA ASP A 21 -8.54 -16.98 16.16
C ASP A 21 -9.03 -15.65 16.76
N LEU A 22 -10.10 -15.69 17.56
CA LEU A 22 -10.59 -14.50 18.25
C LEU A 22 -9.57 -13.93 19.24
N LEU A 23 -8.89 -14.79 19.99
CA LEU A 23 -7.82 -14.39 20.90
C LEU A 23 -6.68 -13.66 20.14
N LEU A 24 -6.29 -14.16 18.96
CA LEU A 24 -5.27 -13.55 18.13
C LEU A 24 -5.70 -12.17 17.63
N ARG A 25 -6.89 -12.06 17.01
CA ARG A 25 -7.41 -10.80 16.47
C ARG A 25 -7.54 -9.71 17.53
N LEU A 26 -8.07 -10.04 18.70
CA LEU A 26 -8.17 -9.10 19.82
C LEU A 26 -6.79 -8.72 20.37
N THR A 27 -5.83 -9.66 20.41
CA THR A 27 -4.46 -9.37 20.86
C THR A 27 -3.77 -8.39 19.93
N ASP A 28 -3.87 -8.58 18.62
CA ASP A 28 -3.26 -7.68 17.65
C ASP A 28 -3.89 -6.28 17.71
N ALA A 29 -5.22 -6.20 17.74
CA ALA A 29 -5.93 -4.92 17.88
C ALA A 29 -5.55 -4.16 19.16
N LEU A 30 -5.43 -4.84 20.30
CA LEU A 30 -5.02 -4.19 21.54
C LEU A 30 -3.55 -3.74 21.50
N CYS A 31 -2.65 -4.48 20.85
CA CYS A 31 -1.24 -4.08 20.76
C CYS A 31 -1.02 -2.75 20.02
N GLU A 32 -1.97 -2.33 19.18
CA GLU A 32 -1.92 -1.07 18.41
C GLU A 32 -2.49 0.14 19.16
N LEU A 33 -3.08 -0.05 20.35
CA LEU A 33 -3.68 1.03 21.12
C LEU A 33 -2.62 1.85 21.87
N SER A 34 -2.78 3.17 21.89
CA SER A 34 -1.83 4.10 22.52
C SER A 34 -1.69 3.86 24.04
N CYS A 35 -2.78 3.52 24.72
CA CYS A 35 -2.83 3.19 26.15
C CYS A 35 -2.12 1.88 26.51
N MET A 36 -1.77 1.06 25.51
CA MET A 36 -1.01 -0.17 25.72
C MET A 36 0.51 0.03 25.59
N GLU A 37 0.98 1.15 25.04
CA GLU A 37 2.41 1.38 24.74
C GLU A 37 3.30 1.29 25.99
N ASP A 38 2.91 1.97 27.08
CA ASP A 38 3.68 1.99 28.31
C ASP A 38 3.17 1.00 29.38
N ALA A 39 4.07 0.59 30.27
CA ALA A 39 3.77 -0.42 31.29
C ALA A 39 2.73 0.05 32.32
N GLN A 40 2.68 1.35 32.62
CA GLN A 40 1.76 1.91 33.60
C GLN A 40 0.33 1.97 33.03
N GLY A 41 0.18 2.36 31.77
CA GLY A 41 -1.08 2.34 31.02
C GLY A 41 -1.68 0.93 30.98
N ARG A 42 -0.86 -0.09 30.72
CA ARG A 42 -1.31 -1.50 30.78
C ARG A 42 -1.82 -1.91 32.16
N VAL A 43 -1.15 -1.51 33.24
CA VAL A 43 -1.59 -1.79 34.62
C VAL A 43 -2.90 -1.07 34.95
N GLN A 44 -3.05 0.19 34.53
CA GLN A 44 -4.29 0.94 34.73
C GLN A 44 -5.46 0.33 33.96
N PHE A 45 -5.22 -0.07 32.71
CA PHE A 45 -6.20 -0.78 31.90
C PHE A 45 -6.59 -2.12 32.54
N ALA A 46 -5.62 -2.90 33.03
CA ALA A 46 -5.86 -4.15 33.72
C ALA A 46 -6.73 -3.97 34.97
N THR A 47 -6.52 -2.87 35.70
CA THR A 47 -7.30 -2.52 36.89
C THR A 47 -8.75 -2.24 36.53
N VAL A 48 -9.00 -1.35 35.56
CA VAL A 48 -10.36 -0.99 35.13
C VAL A 48 -11.07 -2.21 34.52
N LEU A 49 -10.37 -3.01 33.71
CA LEU A 49 -10.89 -4.25 33.17
C LEU A 49 -11.26 -5.23 34.30
N GLY A 50 -10.38 -5.40 35.29
CA GLY A 50 -10.62 -6.28 36.43
C GLY A 50 -11.80 -5.85 37.29
N GLU A 51 -11.97 -4.55 37.52
CA GLU A 51 -13.13 -4.00 38.24
C GLU A 51 -14.44 -4.33 37.53
N GLN A 52 -14.50 -4.14 36.21
CA GLN A 52 -15.69 -4.40 35.40
C GLN A 52 -15.97 -5.90 35.19
N LEU A 53 -14.92 -6.74 35.21
CA LEU A 53 -15.05 -8.21 35.18
C LEU A 53 -15.27 -8.83 36.57
N HIS A 54 -15.25 -8.03 37.64
CA HIS A 54 -15.27 -8.48 39.03
C HIS A 54 -14.18 -9.53 39.36
N ARG A 55 -12.98 -9.36 38.79
CA ARG A 55 -11.85 -10.27 38.94
C ARG A 55 -10.51 -9.51 38.90
N GLN A 56 -9.52 -9.97 39.65
CA GLN A 56 -8.17 -9.44 39.53
C GLN A 56 -7.52 -9.85 38.20
N VAL A 57 -6.94 -8.88 37.49
CA VAL A 57 -6.20 -9.08 36.25
C VAL A 57 -4.80 -8.52 36.44
N ASP A 58 -3.83 -9.40 36.69
CA ASP A 58 -2.46 -9.01 36.98
C ASP A 58 -1.62 -9.04 35.69
N VAL A 59 -1.15 -7.88 35.27
CA VAL A 59 -0.17 -7.73 34.19
C VAL A 59 1.20 -7.42 34.80
N ARG A 60 2.27 -7.94 34.19
CA ARG A 60 3.64 -7.77 34.73
C ARG A 60 4.30 -6.49 34.25
N GLY A 61 3.83 -5.91 33.15
CA GLY A 61 4.37 -4.68 32.59
C GLY A 61 5.69 -4.89 31.83
N VAL A 62 6.15 -6.14 31.64
CA VAL A 62 7.47 -6.44 31.08
C VAL A 62 7.44 -6.57 29.55
N LYS A 63 6.44 -7.26 28.99
CA LYS A 63 6.31 -7.43 27.54
C LYS A 63 4.88 -7.13 27.11
N LEU A 64 4.74 -6.17 26.20
CA LEU A 64 3.46 -5.71 25.63
C LEU A 64 2.54 -6.87 25.25
N ARG A 65 2.99 -7.75 24.36
CA ARG A 65 2.15 -8.83 23.83
C ARG A 65 1.75 -9.85 24.89
N GLU A 66 2.60 -10.14 25.88
CA GLU A 66 2.27 -11.06 26.99
C GLU A 66 1.23 -10.46 27.95
N ASP A 67 1.36 -9.16 28.25
CA ASP A 67 0.39 -8.43 29.06
C ASP A 67 -0.97 -8.35 28.34
N VAL A 68 -0.98 -8.01 27.05
CA VAL A 68 -2.20 -7.94 26.23
C VAL A 68 -2.89 -9.31 26.13
N ILE A 69 -2.15 -10.39 25.90
CA ILE A 69 -2.73 -11.75 25.91
C ILE A 69 -3.40 -12.05 27.27
N THR A 70 -2.80 -11.59 28.37
CA THR A 70 -3.36 -11.78 29.72
C THR A 70 -4.68 -11.02 29.87
N LEU A 71 -4.76 -9.78 29.38
CA LEU A 71 -5.98 -8.96 29.38
C LEU A 71 -7.10 -9.61 28.55
N VAL A 72 -6.80 -9.99 27.31
CA VAL A 72 -7.79 -10.60 26.40
C VAL A 72 -8.28 -11.93 26.95
N ARG A 73 -7.39 -12.78 27.48
CA ARG A 73 -7.79 -14.03 28.13
C ARG A 73 -8.64 -13.79 29.37
N ALA A 74 -8.34 -12.76 30.17
CA ALA A 74 -9.16 -12.43 31.33
C ALA A 74 -10.60 -12.09 30.92
N ALA A 75 -10.75 -11.30 29.85
CA ALA A 75 -12.05 -10.95 29.28
C ALA A 75 -12.78 -12.16 28.69
N LEU A 76 -12.14 -12.93 27.80
CA LEU A 76 -12.78 -14.06 27.09
C LEU A 76 -13.15 -15.24 28.02
N ASN A 77 -12.56 -15.33 29.21
CA ASN A 77 -12.90 -16.35 30.21
C ASN A 77 -14.15 -16.00 31.03
N VAL A 78 -14.76 -14.83 30.80
CA VAL A 78 -16.00 -14.39 31.46
C VAL A 78 -17.09 -14.24 30.41
N ALA A 79 -18.29 -14.76 30.68
CA ALA A 79 -19.42 -14.61 29.76
C ALA A 79 -19.74 -13.13 29.55
N GLY A 80 -19.68 -12.65 28.30
CA GLY A 80 -19.88 -11.24 27.95
C GLY A 80 -18.67 -10.35 28.25
N GLY A 81 -17.54 -10.90 28.68
CA GLY A 81 -16.33 -10.15 29.00
C GLY A 81 -15.70 -9.48 27.78
N GLU A 82 -15.97 -9.98 26.58
CA GLU A 82 -15.62 -9.33 25.32
C GLU A 82 -16.26 -7.95 25.15
N ARG A 83 -17.52 -7.78 25.57
CA ARG A 83 -18.20 -6.47 25.56
C ARG A 83 -17.66 -5.54 26.63
N VAL A 84 -17.26 -6.11 27.77
CA VAL A 84 -16.58 -5.35 28.83
C VAL A 84 -15.25 -4.83 28.31
N LEU A 85 -14.48 -5.65 27.58
CA LEU A 85 -13.21 -5.25 26.97
C LEU A 85 -13.40 -4.05 26.01
N VAL A 86 -14.42 -4.09 25.15
CA VAL A 86 -14.81 -2.97 24.27
C VAL A 86 -15.15 -1.73 25.09
N GLY A 87 -15.93 -1.88 26.17
CA GLY A 87 -16.27 -0.78 27.07
C GLY A 87 -15.04 -0.11 27.67
N VAL A 88 -14.05 -0.90 28.12
CA VAL A 88 -12.80 -0.37 28.68
C VAL A 88 -11.96 0.33 27.60
N VAL A 89 -11.89 -0.22 26.38
CA VAL A 89 -11.23 0.47 25.25
C VAL A 89 -11.90 1.82 24.95
N ARG A 90 -13.23 1.90 24.97
CA ARG A 90 -13.94 3.18 24.80
C ARG A 90 -13.60 4.20 25.89
N VAL A 91 -13.28 3.75 27.10
CA VAL A 91 -12.88 4.64 28.22
C VAL A 91 -11.48 5.22 28.02
N PHE A 92 -10.52 4.42 27.53
CA PHE A 92 -9.12 4.84 27.38
C PHE A 92 -8.81 5.51 26.03
N GLU A 93 -9.41 5.04 24.94
CA GLU A 93 -9.10 5.45 23.55
C GLU A 93 -10.27 6.18 22.87
N GLY A 94 -11.43 6.22 23.51
CA GLY A 94 -12.64 6.82 22.96
C GLY A 94 -13.48 5.86 22.09
N SER A 95 -14.67 6.34 21.70
CA SER A 95 -15.66 5.55 20.94
C SER A 95 -15.13 4.92 19.64
N PRO A 96 -14.34 5.62 18.79
CA PRO A 96 -13.89 5.05 17.51
C PRO A 96 -13.05 3.77 17.66
N ALA A 97 -12.14 3.73 18.63
CA ALA A 97 -11.31 2.56 18.91
C ALA A 97 -12.14 1.40 19.47
N GLY A 98 -13.11 1.71 20.34
CA GLY A 98 -14.06 0.72 20.82
C GLY A 98 -14.94 0.15 19.72
N ASP A 99 -15.45 0.97 18.81
CA ASP A 99 -16.29 0.54 17.69
C ASP A 99 -15.51 -0.31 16.67
N GLN A 100 -14.20 -0.10 16.56
CA GLN A 100 -13.32 -0.98 15.78
C GLN A 100 -13.15 -2.35 16.46
N LEU A 101 -12.99 -2.38 17.79
CA LEU A 101 -12.90 -3.62 18.55
C LEU A 101 -14.22 -4.39 18.58
N ASP A 102 -15.36 -3.69 18.67
CA ASP A 102 -16.72 -4.26 18.65
C ASP A 102 -16.98 -5.01 17.33
N ARG A 103 -16.54 -4.45 16.20
CA ARG A 103 -16.60 -5.09 14.87
C ARG A 103 -15.82 -6.40 14.79
N LEU A 104 -14.81 -6.62 15.64
CA LEU A 104 -14.08 -7.88 15.69
C LEU A 104 -14.83 -8.98 16.47
N LEU A 105 -15.79 -8.58 17.32
CA LEU A 105 -16.63 -9.47 18.13
C LEU A 105 -17.94 -9.87 17.46
N GLU A 106 -18.37 -9.16 16.42
CA GLU A 106 -19.52 -9.56 15.63
C GLU A 106 -19.26 -10.97 15.07
N PRO A 107 -20.16 -11.95 15.36
CA PRO A 107 -20.06 -13.26 14.75
C PRO A 107 -20.04 -13.05 13.24
N VAL A 108 -18.98 -13.52 12.58
CA VAL A 108 -19.01 -13.68 11.12
C VAL A 108 -20.19 -14.61 10.85
N ALA A 109 -21.31 -14.03 10.41
CA ALA A 109 -22.47 -14.82 10.05
C ALA A 109 -22.00 -15.84 9.01
N PRO A 110 -22.41 -17.13 9.11
CA PRO A 110 -22.20 -18.02 7.99
C PRO A 110 -22.83 -17.33 6.76
N PRO A 111 -22.09 -17.19 5.64
CA PRO A 111 -22.61 -16.50 4.49
C PRO A 111 -23.94 -17.12 4.11
N GLY A 112 -24.97 -16.28 3.93
CA GLY A 112 -26.24 -16.73 3.38
C GLY A 112 -26.00 -17.36 2.01
N GLU A 113 -26.91 -18.20 1.52
CA GLU A 113 -26.77 -18.80 0.19
C GLU A 113 -26.69 -17.75 -0.94
N ASP A 114 -27.12 -16.51 -0.68
CA ASP A 114 -26.97 -15.33 -1.55
C ASP A 114 -25.64 -14.56 -1.35
N ASP A 115 -24.88 -14.88 -0.31
CA ASP A 115 -23.59 -14.26 0.07
C ASP A 115 -22.41 -15.19 -0.22
N LEU A 116 -22.66 -16.25 -0.99
CA LEU A 116 -21.61 -17.00 -1.65
C LEU A 116 -20.95 -16.05 -2.65
N LEU A 117 -19.88 -15.38 -2.21
CA LEU A 117 -18.90 -14.80 -3.10
C LEU A 117 -18.70 -15.81 -4.23
N PRO A 118 -18.87 -15.41 -5.50
CA PRO A 118 -18.75 -16.35 -6.60
C PRO A 118 -17.45 -17.11 -6.42
N GLY A 119 -17.55 -18.44 -6.47
CA GLY A 119 -16.39 -19.31 -6.40
C GLY A 119 -15.34 -18.91 -7.44
N PRO A 120 -14.12 -19.45 -7.35
CA PRO A 120 -13.07 -19.18 -8.34
C PRO A 120 -13.62 -19.37 -9.76
N LEU A 121 -13.12 -18.57 -10.72
CA LEU A 121 -13.49 -18.71 -12.13
C LEU A 121 -13.44 -20.18 -12.53
N THR A 122 -14.46 -20.65 -13.24
CA THR A 122 -14.43 -22.02 -13.74
C THR A 122 -13.38 -22.16 -14.84
N ALA A 123 -12.94 -23.38 -15.14
CA ALA A 123 -12.03 -23.61 -16.27
C ALA A 123 -12.61 -23.10 -17.60
N ASP A 124 -13.94 -23.14 -17.76
CA ASP A 124 -14.63 -22.60 -18.93
C ASP A 124 -14.60 -21.06 -18.96
N ASP A 125 -14.75 -20.41 -17.80
CA ASP A 125 -14.58 -18.96 -17.67
C ASP A 125 -13.15 -18.55 -18.03
N GLU A 126 -12.14 -19.26 -17.52
CA GLU A 126 -10.73 -18.99 -17.84
C GLU A 126 -10.43 -19.16 -19.33
N ASN A 127 -10.86 -20.27 -19.92
CA ASN A 127 -10.63 -20.57 -21.33
C ASN A 127 -11.33 -19.54 -22.24
N SER A 128 -12.58 -19.18 -21.92
CA SER A 128 -13.32 -18.18 -22.69
C SER A 128 -12.74 -16.78 -22.51
N ALA A 129 -12.26 -16.41 -21.32
CA ALA A 129 -11.57 -15.15 -21.07
C ALA A 129 -10.30 -15.03 -21.91
N ARG A 130 -9.44 -16.05 -21.90
CA ARG A 130 -8.22 -16.10 -22.73
C ARG A 130 -8.54 -16.01 -24.22
N ALA A 131 -9.57 -16.72 -24.66
CA ALA A 131 -10.03 -16.67 -26.05
C ALA A 131 -10.49 -15.27 -26.46
N VAL A 132 -11.10 -14.49 -25.56
CA VAL A 132 -11.49 -13.10 -25.85
C VAL A 132 -10.27 -12.17 -25.80
N LEU A 133 -9.38 -12.29 -24.81
CA LEU A 133 -8.13 -11.51 -24.70
C LEU A 133 -7.26 -11.65 -25.96
N ALA A 134 -7.22 -12.82 -26.57
CA ALA A 134 -6.40 -13.11 -27.74
C ALA A 134 -6.96 -12.53 -29.07
N LYS A 135 -8.17 -11.95 -29.09
CA LYS A 135 -8.82 -11.49 -30.34
C LYS A 135 -8.21 -10.22 -30.93
N GLY A 136 -7.38 -9.51 -30.20
CA GLY A 136 -6.73 -8.31 -30.71
C GLY A 136 -5.63 -7.79 -29.80
N GLU A 137 -4.89 -6.81 -30.31
CA GLU A 137 -3.81 -6.18 -29.57
C GLU A 137 -4.34 -5.30 -28.43
N LEU A 138 -3.67 -5.38 -27.28
CA LEU A 138 -3.93 -4.57 -26.09
C LEU A 138 -2.63 -3.95 -25.62
N ALA A 139 -2.71 -2.69 -25.21
CA ALA A 139 -1.62 -1.96 -24.57
C ALA A 139 -1.36 -2.54 -23.17
N ALA A 140 -0.46 -3.52 -23.07
CA ALA A 140 -0.23 -4.31 -21.86
C ALA A 140 0.21 -3.44 -20.66
N GLY A 141 1.04 -2.42 -20.92
CA GLY A 141 1.49 -1.49 -19.89
C GLY A 141 0.33 -0.71 -19.28
N ARG A 142 -0.53 -0.15 -20.13
CA ARG A 142 -1.74 0.56 -19.70
C ARG A 142 -2.74 -0.34 -19.00
N LEU A 143 -2.96 -1.56 -19.51
CA LEU A 143 -3.86 -2.51 -18.87
C LEU A 143 -3.42 -2.82 -17.44
N ARG A 144 -2.12 -3.04 -17.24
CA ARG A 144 -1.54 -3.23 -15.91
C ARG A 144 -1.73 -1.99 -15.05
N ASP A 145 -1.38 -0.80 -15.55
CA ASP A 145 -1.43 0.44 -14.77
C ASP A 145 -2.87 0.78 -14.34
N ASP A 146 -3.83 0.61 -15.24
CA ASP A 146 -5.26 0.75 -14.96
C ASP A 146 -5.74 -0.26 -13.90
N LEU A 147 -5.26 -1.50 -13.96
CA LEU A 147 -5.65 -2.54 -13.02
C LEU A 147 -5.04 -2.32 -11.62
N VAL A 148 -3.80 -1.80 -11.52
CA VAL A 148 -3.22 -1.42 -10.23
C VAL A 148 -4.07 -0.36 -9.53
N GLN A 149 -4.55 0.64 -10.26
CA GLN A 149 -5.46 1.65 -9.70
C GLN A 149 -6.78 1.03 -9.23
N GLU A 150 -7.35 0.15 -10.05
CA GLU A 150 -8.59 -0.56 -9.73
C GLU A 150 -8.48 -1.39 -8.43
N LEU A 151 -7.30 -1.94 -8.18
CA LEU A 151 -6.98 -2.81 -7.06
C LEU A 151 -6.31 -2.04 -5.90
N ASN A 152 -6.50 -0.73 -5.80
CA ASN A 152 -6.02 0.12 -4.71
C ASN A 152 -4.51 0.01 -4.46
N GLY A 153 -3.71 0.05 -5.53
CA GLY A 153 -2.25 0.09 -5.42
C GLY A 153 -1.60 -1.28 -5.21
N LEU A 154 -2.34 -2.39 -5.29
CA LEU A 154 -1.71 -3.72 -5.21
C LEU A 154 -0.64 -3.89 -6.29
N PHE A 155 0.52 -4.42 -5.88
CA PHE A 155 1.65 -4.57 -6.77
C PHE A 155 1.38 -5.61 -7.85
N LEU A 156 1.30 -5.18 -9.11
CA LEU A 156 1.31 -6.06 -10.28
C LEU A 156 2.68 -6.03 -10.99
N PRO A 157 3.23 -7.19 -11.39
CA PRO A 157 4.50 -7.26 -12.11
C PRO A 157 4.50 -6.45 -13.41
N LEU A 158 5.64 -5.85 -13.72
CA LEU A 158 5.85 -5.09 -14.95
C LEU A 158 6.31 -6.01 -16.09
N GLY A 159 5.97 -5.63 -17.33
CA GLY A 159 6.43 -6.32 -18.54
C GLY A 159 5.68 -7.60 -18.89
N LEU A 160 4.62 -7.96 -18.15
CA LEU A 160 3.74 -9.07 -18.49
C LEU A 160 2.85 -8.69 -19.67
N ASN A 161 2.64 -9.64 -20.59
CA ASN A 161 1.60 -9.51 -21.61
C ASN A 161 0.20 -9.73 -20.97
N PRO A 162 -0.92 -9.41 -21.66
CA PRO A 162 -2.27 -9.52 -21.09
C PRO A 162 -2.64 -10.92 -20.60
N ASP A 163 -2.18 -11.99 -21.27
CA ASP A 163 -2.45 -13.38 -20.88
C ASP A 163 -1.65 -13.79 -19.62
N GLN A 164 -0.40 -13.34 -19.52
CA GLN A 164 0.43 -13.52 -18.32
C GLN A 164 -0.12 -12.72 -17.14
N LEU A 165 -0.60 -11.49 -17.38
CA LEU A 165 -1.25 -10.67 -16.37
C LEU A 165 -2.53 -11.35 -15.88
N PHE A 166 -3.36 -11.86 -16.80
CA PHE A 166 -4.55 -12.66 -16.48
C PHE A 166 -4.21 -13.87 -15.60
N THR A 167 -3.18 -14.63 -15.99
CA THR A 167 -2.69 -15.78 -15.19
C THR A 167 -2.28 -15.36 -13.78
N HIS A 168 -1.60 -14.24 -13.63
CA HIS A 168 -1.16 -13.75 -12.33
C HIS A 168 -2.34 -13.36 -11.42
N VAL A 169 -3.36 -12.70 -11.99
CA VAL A 169 -4.51 -12.22 -11.21
C VAL A 169 -5.57 -13.30 -10.94
N LEU A 170 -5.46 -14.47 -11.56
CA LEU A 170 -6.27 -15.65 -11.20
C LEU A 170 -5.90 -16.21 -9.82
N GLU A 171 -4.67 -15.99 -9.36
CA GLU A 171 -4.22 -16.42 -8.03
C GLU A 171 -4.76 -15.51 -6.91
N TRP A 172 -5.43 -14.42 -7.26
CA TRP A 172 -5.86 -13.40 -6.31
C TRP A 172 -7.33 -13.60 -5.91
N ASN A 173 -7.62 -13.33 -4.64
CA ASN A 173 -8.97 -13.40 -4.12
C ASN A 173 -9.88 -12.33 -4.76
N ALA A 174 -11.18 -12.63 -4.78
CA ALA A 174 -12.20 -11.63 -5.05
C ALA A 174 -12.02 -10.42 -4.14
N GLN A 175 -12.24 -9.23 -4.71
CA GLN A 175 -12.18 -7.97 -3.98
C GLN A 175 -13.35 -7.88 -2.98
N PRO A 176 -13.35 -6.93 -2.02
CA PRO A 176 -14.41 -6.81 -1.02
C PRO A 176 -15.84 -6.68 -1.57
N ASP A 177 -15.98 -6.26 -2.83
CA ASP A 177 -17.25 -6.18 -3.57
C ASP A 177 -17.58 -7.47 -4.35
N GLY A 178 -16.85 -8.55 -4.14
CA GLY A 178 -17.04 -9.87 -4.75
C GLY A 178 -16.48 -10.02 -6.16
N LEU A 179 -15.97 -8.96 -6.78
CA LEU A 179 -15.41 -9.02 -8.13
C LEU A 179 -13.99 -9.61 -8.14
N PRO A 180 -13.73 -10.68 -8.90
CA PRO A 180 -12.38 -11.20 -9.09
C PRO A 180 -11.50 -10.22 -9.90
N PRO A 181 -10.23 -10.04 -9.53
CA PRO A 181 -9.26 -9.26 -10.31
C PRO A 181 -9.17 -9.67 -11.79
N ALA A 182 -9.34 -10.97 -12.08
CA ALA A 182 -9.42 -11.50 -13.43
C ALA A 182 -10.58 -10.89 -14.25
N VAL A 183 -11.76 -10.71 -13.66
CA VAL A 183 -12.93 -10.11 -14.33
C VAL A 183 -12.71 -8.61 -14.54
N LEU A 184 -12.14 -7.93 -13.54
CA LEU A 184 -11.77 -6.51 -13.63
C LEU A 184 -10.75 -6.28 -14.74
N LEU A 185 -9.79 -7.19 -14.93
CA LEU A 185 -8.83 -7.12 -16.03
C LEU A 185 -9.51 -7.15 -17.39
N LEU A 186 -10.48 -8.05 -17.61
CA LEU A 186 -11.22 -8.15 -18.88
C LEU A 186 -12.03 -6.87 -19.14
N ASP A 187 -12.67 -6.35 -18.11
CA ASP A 187 -13.43 -5.11 -18.19
C ASP A 187 -12.54 -3.89 -18.49
N ARG A 188 -11.34 -3.80 -17.90
CA ARG A 188 -10.33 -2.78 -18.23
C ARG A 188 -9.80 -2.95 -19.65
N ALA A 189 -9.57 -4.19 -20.09
CA ALA A 189 -9.11 -4.47 -21.44
C ALA A 189 -10.11 -3.97 -22.50
N ALA A 190 -11.42 -4.04 -22.23
CA ALA A 190 -12.44 -3.54 -23.14
C ALA A 190 -12.26 -2.04 -23.44
N ALA A 191 -11.97 -1.23 -22.41
CA ALA A 191 -11.73 0.21 -22.57
C ALA A 191 -10.48 0.51 -23.42
N LEU A 192 -9.46 -0.34 -23.34
CA LEU A 192 -8.19 -0.18 -24.06
C LEU A 192 -8.21 -0.77 -25.48
N ALA A 193 -9.16 -1.65 -25.79
CA ALA A 193 -9.38 -2.18 -27.14
C ALA A 193 -9.95 -1.08 -28.07
N THR A 194 -9.06 -0.22 -28.58
CA THR A 194 -9.42 0.92 -29.45
C THR A 194 -9.40 0.59 -30.93
N THR A 195 -8.72 -0.50 -31.33
CA THR A 195 -8.51 -0.88 -32.73
C THR A 195 -9.74 -1.53 -33.38
N THR A 196 -10.46 -2.37 -32.65
CA THR A 196 -11.59 -3.13 -33.20
C THR A 196 -12.80 -3.08 -32.28
N LEU A 197 -13.92 -2.51 -32.76
CA LEU A 197 -15.19 -2.44 -32.01
C LEU A 197 -15.68 -3.84 -31.59
N ALA A 198 -15.50 -4.85 -32.45
CA ALA A 198 -15.85 -6.23 -32.13
C ALA A 198 -15.03 -6.81 -30.97
N HIS A 199 -13.75 -6.45 -30.86
CA HIS A 199 -12.89 -6.90 -29.75
C HIS A 199 -13.35 -6.27 -28.43
N ARG A 200 -13.57 -4.95 -28.43
CA ARG A 200 -14.14 -4.22 -27.27
C ARG A 200 -15.45 -4.83 -26.81
N THR A 201 -16.38 -5.06 -27.74
CA THR A 201 -17.72 -5.60 -27.44
C THR A 201 -17.63 -7.01 -26.88
N ALA A 202 -16.70 -7.83 -27.39
CA ALA A 202 -16.48 -9.17 -26.86
C ALA A 202 -15.91 -9.15 -25.43
N LEU A 203 -14.96 -8.25 -25.13
CA LEU A 203 -14.38 -8.08 -23.79
C LEU A 203 -15.43 -7.58 -22.79
N SER A 204 -16.16 -6.52 -23.13
CA SER A 204 -17.20 -5.97 -22.24
C SER A 204 -18.34 -6.98 -22.06
N GLY A 205 -18.79 -7.62 -23.14
CA GLY A 205 -19.84 -8.63 -23.10
C GLY A 205 -19.47 -9.83 -22.24
N TRP A 206 -18.21 -10.28 -22.31
CA TRP A 206 -17.73 -11.36 -21.43
C TRP A 206 -17.81 -10.96 -19.95
N ALA A 207 -17.35 -9.75 -19.60
CA ALA A 207 -17.38 -9.27 -18.21
C ALA A 207 -18.83 -9.07 -17.72
N ASP A 208 -19.72 -8.53 -18.55
CA ASP A 208 -21.14 -8.35 -18.25
C ASP A 208 -21.85 -9.70 -18.05
N ASP A 209 -21.58 -10.67 -18.91
CA ASP A 209 -22.16 -12.01 -18.84
C ASP A 209 -21.69 -12.78 -17.60
N TRP A 210 -20.41 -12.66 -17.25
CA TRP A 210 -19.88 -13.23 -16.01
C TRP A 210 -20.54 -12.58 -14.79
N ALA A 211 -20.54 -11.23 -14.72
CA ALA A 211 -21.10 -10.50 -13.59
C ALA A 211 -22.61 -10.79 -13.42
N ARG A 212 -23.35 -10.91 -14.52
CA ARG A 212 -24.77 -11.29 -14.49
C ARG A 212 -25.00 -12.70 -13.94
N ARG A 213 -24.19 -13.69 -14.36
CA ARG A 213 -24.27 -15.06 -13.81
C ARG A 213 -23.91 -15.14 -12.34
N ALA A 214 -22.97 -14.29 -11.90
CA ALA A 214 -22.51 -14.20 -10.53
C ALA A 214 -23.38 -13.29 -9.62
N GLY A 215 -24.40 -12.61 -10.16
CA GLY A 215 -25.21 -11.65 -9.41
C GLY A 215 -24.48 -10.33 -9.06
N LEU A 216 -23.36 -10.03 -9.72
CA LEU A 216 -22.48 -8.89 -9.43
C LEU A 216 -22.55 -7.73 -10.45
N THR A 217 -23.64 -7.64 -11.23
CA THR A 217 -23.80 -6.59 -12.25
C THR A 217 -23.72 -5.19 -11.65
N ALA A 218 -24.38 -4.95 -10.50
CA ALA A 218 -24.41 -3.64 -9.85
C ALA A 218 -23.01 -3.20 -9.36
N GLN A 219 -22.20 -4.14 -8.88
CA GLN A 219 -20.84 -3.93 -8.40
C GLN A 219 -19.92 -3.58 -9.57
N LEU A 220 -20.03 -4.29 -10.70
CA LEU A 220 -19.27 -3.98 -11.92
C LEU A 220 -19.62 -2.58 -12.46
N GLU A 221 -20.90 -2.22 -12.46
CA GLU A 221 -21.35 -0.87 -12.84
C GLU A 221 -20.90 0.22 -11.86
N ALA A 222 -20.87 -0.07 -10.55
CA ALA A 222 -20.32 0.84 -9.54
C ALA A 222 -18.84 1.11 -9.78
N ARG A 223 -18.04 0.06 -10.06
CA ARG A 223 -16.62 0.19 -10.44
C ARG A 223 -16.44 1.05 -11.70
N ARG A 224 -17.23 0.78 -12.75
CA ARG A 224 -17.23 1.58 -13.99
C ARG A 224 -17.50 3.06 -13.74
N ARG A 225 -18.46 3.38 -12.87
CA ARG A 225 -18.76 4.77 -12.47
C ARG A 225 -17.62 5.40 -11.69
N ALA A 226 -17.11 4.72 -10.67
CA ALA A 226 -16.00 5.22 -9.85
C ALA A 226 -14.77 5.60 -10.69
N ARG A 227 -14.43 4.79 -11.71
CA ARG A 227 -13.32 5.10 -12.64
C ARG A 227 -13.50 6.42 -13.38
N SER A 228 -14.73 6.79 -13.73
CA SER A 228 -14.99 8.02 -14.48
C SER A 228 -14.76 9.29 -13.64
N GLU A 229 -14.73 9.15 -12.31
CA GLU A 229 -14.49 10.24 -11.36
C GLU A 229 -12.99 10.43 -11.08
N VAL A 230 -12.16 9.41 -11.34
CA VAL A 230 -10.71 9.45 -11.11
C VAL A 230 -10.02 10.21 -12.25
N VAL A 231 -9.43 11.36 -11.92
CA VAL A 231 -8.62 12.16 -12.84
C VAL A 231 -7.14 11.98 -12.51
N GLY A 232 -6.37 11.43 -13.45
CA GLY A 232 -4.91 11.34 -13.34
C GLY A 232 -4.22 12.68 -13.65
N ASP A 233 -3.14 12.97 -12.93
CA ASP A 233 -2.25 14.11 -13.18
C ASP A 233 -1.07 13.68 -14.06
N PRO A 234 -1.01 14.12 -15.35
CA PRO A 234 0.03 13.70 -16.29
C PRO A 234 1.45 14.11 -15.88
N ASP A 235 1.61 15.00 -14.91
CA ASP A 235 2.93 15.39 -14.39
C ASP A 235 3.49 14.40 -13.36
N ILE A 236 2.70 13.41 -12.89
CA ILE A 236 3.15 12.38 -11.95
C ILE A 236 3.85 11.24 -12.72
N PRO A 237 5.15 11.00 -12.52
CA PRO A 237 5.85 9.92 -13.20
C PRO A 237 5.94 8.66 -12.35
N ARG A 238 6.47 7.60 -12.97
CA ARG A 238 7.05 6.48 -12.23
C ARG A 238 8.31 6.97 -11.53
N CYS A 239 8.46 6.71 -10.24
CA CYS A 239 9.64 7.13 -9.50
C CYS A 239 10.00 6.18 -8.36
N LEU A 240 11.29 6.17 -8.01
CA LEU A 240 11.78 5.61 -6.75
C LEU A 240 11.99 6.77 -5.79
N ILE A 241 11.35 6.71 -4.64
CA ILE A 241 11.53 7.66 -3.55
C ILE A 241 12.42 7.00 -2.52
N VAL A 242 13.47 7.69 -2.07
CA VAL A 242 14.38 7.22 -1.03
C VAL A 242 14.37 8.26 0.09
N ALA A 243 13.65 7.98 1.19
CA ALA A 243 13.81 8.81 2.39
C ALA A 243 14.96 8.28 3.24
N VAL A 244 15.81 9.19 3.68
CA VAL A 244 16.93 8.90 4.57
C VAL A 244 16.66 9.61 5.89
N GLU A 245 16.64 8.87 6.98
CA GLU A 245 16.40 9.43 8.31
C GLU A 245 17.51 9.02 9.28
N PRO A 246 18.38 9.96 9.69
CA PRO A 246 19.39 9.72 10.71
C PRO A 246 18.78 9.38 12.07
N ALA A 247 19.37 8.41 12.75
CA ALA A 247 19.07 8.11 14.14
C ALA A 247 19.53 9.28 15.03
N ARG A 248 18.66 9.74 15.94
CA ARG A 248 18.90 10.89 16.81
C ARG A 248 19.53 10.51 18.17
N ASP A 249 20.07 9.30 18.26
CA ASP A 249 20.66 8.72 19.46
C ASP A 249 22.20 8.76 19.45
N GLY A 250 22.81 9.35 18.40
CA GLY A 250 24.26 9.49 18.28
C GLY A 250 24.98 8.24 17.75
N THR A 251 24.25 7.20 17.35
CA THR A 251 24.81 5.97 16.78
C THR A 251 25.45 6.18 15.41
N GLY A 252 25.06 7.25 14.69
CA GLY A 252 25.45 7.48 13.30
C GLY A 252 24.70 6.58 12.31
N GLU A 253 23.72 5.82 12.79
CA GLU A 253 22.84 5.02 11.94
C GLU A 253 21.89 5.92 11.15
N VAL A 254 21.54 5.48 9.96
CA VAL A 254 20.53 6.08 9.09
C VAL A 254 19.58 4.99 8.63
N LEU A 255 18.29 5.31 8.68
CA LEU A 255 17.22 4.46 8.19
C LEU A 255 16.85 4.91 6.78
N VAL A 256 17.13 4.04 5.81
CA VAL A 256 16.79 4.24 4.40
C VAL A 256 15.48 3.55 4.13
N ARG A 257 14.47 4.32 3.74
CA ARG A 257 13.14 3.83 3.38
C ARG A 257 12.89 4.07 1.89
N PRO A 258 12.80 3.01 1.07
CA PRO A 258 12.41 3.16 -0.32
C PRO A 258 10.89 3.08 -0.47
N TRP A 259 10.34 3.86 -1.39
CA TRP A 259 8.98 3.69 -1.91
C TRP A 259 8.97 3.75 -3.44
N LEU A 260 8.02 3.06 -4.04
CA LEU A 260 7.94 2.89 -5.48
C LEU A 260 6.61 3.41 -6.01
N ASN A 261 6.63 4.49 -6.78
CA ASN A 261 5.47 4.87 -7.58
C ASN A 261 5.54 4.18 -8.93
N THR A 262 4.73 3.14 -9.13
CA THR A 262 4.80 2.30 -10.35
C THR A 262 3.85 2.74 -11.46
N VAL A 263 2.84 3.55 -11.12
CA VAL A 263 1.79 4.00 -12.03
C VAL A 263 1.96 5.50 -12.30
N PRO A 264 2.28 5.91 -13.53
CA PRO A 264 2.30 7.33 -13.88
C PRO A 264 0.87 7.87 -13.87
N GLY A 265 0.71 9.18 -13.66
CA GLY A 265 -0.61 9.81 -13.57
C GLY A 265 -1.17 9.86 -12.15
N HIS A 266 -0.67 9.03 -11.23
CA HIS A 266 -1.26 8.83 -9.91
C HIS A 266 -0.15 8.75 -8.86
N TRP A 267 -0.32 9.46 -7.75
CA TRP A 267 0.63 9.45 -6.65
C TRP A 267 0.17 8.43 -5.61
N ASP A 268 0.63 7.20 -5.75
CA ASP A 268 0.36 6.10 -4.82
C ASP A 268 1.63 5.26 -4.60
N PRO A 269 2.64 5.82 -3.92
CA PRO A 269 3.93 5.17 -3.75
C PRO A 269 3.86 4.01 -2.74
N LEU A 270 4.22 2.81 -3.17
CA LEU A 270 4.20 1.61 -2.34
C LEU A 270 5.49 1.46 -1.53
N PRO A 271 5.41 1.15 -0.23
CA PRO A 271 6.61 0.96 0.59
C PRO A 271 7.40 -0.27 0.12
N CYS A 272 8.72 -0.13 0.10
CA CYS A 272 9.66 -1.23 -0.05
C CYS A 272 10.29 -1.59 1.30
N GLU A 273 11.10 -2.65 1.32
CA GLU A 273 11.80 -3.06 2.53
C GLU A 273 12.80 -1.97 3.00
N PRO A 274 12.67 -1.49 4.24
CA PRO A 274 13.59 -0.50 4.78
C PRO A 274 14.92 -1.13 5.18
N VAL A 275 16.00 -0.34 5.14
CA VAL A 275 17.35 -0.77 5.49
C VAL A 275 17.96 0.19 6.50
N VAL A 276 18.49 -0.35 7.61
CA VAL A 276 19.33 0.41 8.55
C VAL A 276 20.78 0.28 8.11
N THR A 277 21.47 1.42 8.00
CA THR A 277 22.87 1.51 7.55
C THR A 277 23.53 2.74 8.18
N THR A 278 24.72 3.14 7.71
CA THR A 278 25.35 4.43 8.04
C THR A 278 25.37 5.32 6.80
N LEU A 279 25.76 6.60 6.93
CA LEU A 279 25.94 7.48 5.77
C LEU A 279 26.94 6.90 4.74
N ASP A 280 28.03 6.28 5.19
CA ASP A 280 28.98 5.58 4.31
C ASP A 280 28.35 4.38 3.58
N GLY A 281 27.37 3.74 4.23
CA GLY A 281 26.60 2.63 3.68
C GLY A 281 25.36 3.05 2.88
N LEU A 282 25.16 4.35 2.62
CA LEU A 282 24.02 4.85 1.86
C LEU A 282 24.05 4.40 0.40
N ALA A 283 25.21 4.47 -0.26
CA ALA A 283 25.32 4.09 -1.67
C ALA A 283 24.94 2.62 -1.94
N PRO A 284 25.44 1.63 -1.19
CA PRO A 284 24.96 0.25 -1.30
C PRO A 284 23.46 0.08 -1.03
N ALA A 285 22.89 0.81 -0.08
CA ALA A 285 21.46 0.74 0.24
C ALA A 285 20.60 1.29 -0.91
N VAL A 286 20.99 2.45 -1.47
CA VAL A 286 20.35 3.03 -2.65
C VAL A 286 20.49 2.11 -3.86
N GLU A 287 21.65 1.48 -4.06
CA GLU A 287 21.85 0.49 -5.13
C GLU A 287 20.90 -0.71 -4.95
N GLY A 288 20.70 -1.20 -3.72
CA GLY A 288 19.71 -2.22 -3.40
C GLY A 288 18.28 -1.81 -3.78
N ALA A 289 17.87 -0.60 -3.41
CA ALA A 289 16.58 -0.03 -3.76
C ALA A 289 16.42 0.14 -5.29
N LEU A 290 17.48 0.57 -5.98
CA LEU A 290 17.51 0.67 -7.45
C LEU A 290 17.36 -0.70 -8.10
N ARG A 291 17.96 -1.76 -7.55
CA ARG A 291 17.78 -3.13 -8.07
C ARG A 291 16.35 -3.63 -7.87
N GLN A 292 15.74 -3.34 -6.73
CA GLN A 292 14.32 -3.62 -6.51
C GLN A 292 13.44 -2.85 -7.52
N GLY A 293 13.76 -1.58 -7.74
CA GLY A 293 13.10 -0.72 -8.72
C GLY A 293 13.49 -0.98 -10.17
N ALA A 294 14.55 -1.74 -10.49
CA ALA A 294 15.12 -1.92 -11.84
C ALA A 294 14.06 -2.29 -12.89
N ARG A 295 13.02 -2.99 -12.43
CA ARG A 295 11.83 -3.37 -13.20
C ARG A 295 11.03 -2.17 -13.73
N LEU A 296 11.01 -1.04 -13.01
CA LEU A 296 10.39 0.24 -13.44
C LEU A 296 10.98 0.77 -14.74
N TRP A 297 12.31 0.65 -14.88
CA TRP A 297 13.09 1.27 -15.96
C TRP A 297 13.32 0.35 -17.15
N ALA A 298 13.03 -0.95 -17.01
CA ALA A 298 13.27 -1.97 -18.03
C ALA A 298 12.16 -2.04 -19.09
N VAL A 299 10.97 -1.49 -18.82
CA VAL A 299 9.84 -1.51 -19.75
C VAL A 299 9.86 -0.26 -20.62
N PRO A 300 9.94 -0.38 -21.96
CA PRO A 300 9.82 0.75 -22.86
C PRO A 300 8.52 1.52 -22.60
N PRO A 301 8.54 2.87 -22.55
CA PRO A 301 7.31 3.64 -22.47
C PRO A 301 6.43 3.34 -23.70
N GLU A 302 5.19 2.93 -23.47
CA GLU A 302 4.21 2.84 -24.57
C GLU A 302 3.96 4.25 -25.14
N PRO A 303 3.66 4.37 -26.45
CA PRO A 303 3.45 5.66 -27.08
C PRO A 303 2.32 6.45 -26.39
N PRO A 304 2.51 7.75 -26.13
CA PRO A 304 1.51 8.57 -25.46
C PRO A 304 0.27 8.75 -26.35
N THR A 305 -0.92 8.67 -25.77
CA THR A 305 -2.19 8.92 -26.48
C THR A 305 -2.47 10.42 -26.62
N SER A 306 -1.88 11.24 -25.76
CA SER A 306 -2.08 12.69 -25.67
C SER A 306 -0.97 13.51 -26.33
N GLY A 307 -0.06 12.88 -27.08
CA GLY A 307 1.08 13.54 -27.72
C GLY A 307 2.15 14.09 -26.76
N ARG A 308 1.89 14.08 -25.44
CA ARG A 308 2.82 14.51 -24.40
C ARG A 308 3.59 13.29 -23.89
N GLN A 309 4.90 13.30 -24.04
CA GLN A 309 5.78 12.23 -23.55
C GLN A 309 5.73 12.21 -22.01
N PRO A 310 5.50 11.04 -21.38
CA PRO A 310 5.56 10.94 -19.92
C PRO A 310 6.96 11.32 -19.44
N PRO A 311 7.10 11.94 -18.25
CA PRO A 311 8.42 12.29 -17.73
C PRO A 311 9.28 11.03 -17.59
N PRO A 312 10.59 11.10 -17.87
CA PRO A 312 11.47 9.97 -17.63
C PRO A 312 11.42 9.62 -16.14
N PRO A 313 11.45 8.32 -15.79
CA PRO A 313 11.44 7.91 -14.40
C PRO A 313 12.68 8.44 -13.66
N TYR A 314 12.46 9.03 -12.50
CA TYR A 314 13.50 9.66 -11.67
C TYR A 314 13.66 8.97 -10.32
N VAL A 315 14.76 9.32 -9.64
CA VAL A 315 15.00 8.97 -8.24
C VAL A 315 14.85 10.25 -7.41
N GLU A 316 13.96 10.22 -6.43
CA GLU A 316 13.72 11.33 -5.52
C GLU A 316 14.26 11.01 -4.13
N PHE A 317 15.19 11.83 -3.65
CA PHE A 317 15.68 11.77 -2.29
C PHE A 317 14.86 12.67 -1.39
N VAL A 318 14.36 12.11 -0.29
CA VAL A 318 13.72 12.87 0.78
C VAL A 318 14.69 12.92 1.95
N LEU A 319 15.34 14.06 2.13
CA LEU A 319 16.45 14.22 3.07
C LEU A 319 16.08 15.24 4.15
N PRO A 320 16.53 15.03 5.40
CA PRO A 320 16.47 16.07 6.43
C PRO A 320 17.41 17.24 6.10
N TYR A 321 17.23 18.37 6.78
CA TYR A 321 17.93 19.63 6.49
C TYR A 321 19.46 19.50 6.51
N ASP A 322 20.00 18.71 7.43
CA ASP A 322 21.41 18.43 7.58
C ASP A 322 22.01 17.68 6.39
N LEU A 323 21.20 16.88 5.68
CA LEU A 323 21.61 16.11 4.51
C LEU A 323 21.22 16.74 3.16
N LEU A 324 20.54 17.89 3.15
CA LEU A 324 20.11 18.54 1.90
C LEU A 324 21.27 18.99 1.00
N ASN A 325 22.45 19.21 1.58
CA ASN A 325 23.64 19.64 0.85
C ASN A 325 24.52 18.47 0.40
N ASP A 326 24.19 17.23 0.78
CA ASP A 326 24.92 16.05 0.34
C ASP A 326 24.67 15.79 -1.15
N ASP A 327 25.75 15.48 -1.88
CA ASP A 327 25.70 15.18 -3.31
C ASP A 327 25.18 13.75 -3.56
N VAL A 328 23.87 13.57 -3.39
CA VAL A 328 23.20 12.30 -3.65
C VAL A 328 23.19 11.92 -5.13
N ALA A 329 23.41 12.86 -6.04
CA ALA A 329 23.53 12.58 -7.47
C ALA A 329 24.89 11.94 -7.80
N ALA A 330 25.92 12.20 -6.98
CA ALA A 330 27.23 11.57 -7.08
C ALA A 330 27.28 10.14 -6.51
N LEU A 331 26.24 9.67 -5.83
CA LEU A 331 26.23 8.32 -5.24
C LEU A 331 26.54 7.27 -6.32
N PRO A 332 27.51 6.38 -6.07
CA PRO A 332 27.88 5.37 -7.04
C PRO A 332 26.81 4.29 -7.14
N TYR A 333 26.45 3.90 -8.36
CA TYR A 333 25.64 2.71 -8.63
C TYR A 333 26.34 1.82 -9.67
N ARG A 334 26.05 0.52 -9.65
CA ARG A 334 26.58 -0.45 -10.63
C ARG A 334 25.46 -1.02 -11.50
N ILE A 335 25.81 -1.37 -12.74
CA ILE A 335 24.96 -2.12 -13.66
C ILE A 335 25.72 -3.39 -14.03
N GLY A 336 25.28 -4.55 -13.54
CA GLY A 336 26.03 -5.80 -13.70
C GLY A 336 27.45 -5.69 -13.15
N ASP A 337 28.44 -6.21 -13.88
CA ASP A 337 29.85 -6.21 -13.48
C ASP A 337 30.62 -4.93 -13.88
N ALA A 338 29.91 -3.85 -14.23
CA ALA A 338 30.53 -2.61 -14.69
C ALA A 338 31.15 -1.77 -13.55
N ARG A 339 32.02 -0.82 -13.93
CA ARG A 339 32.56 0.19 -13.00
C ARG A 339 31.42 1.04 -12.41
N PRO A 340 31.52 1.47 -11.13
CA PRO A 340 30.52 2.34 -10.52
C PRO A 340 30.43 3.67 -11.27
N LEU A 341 29.21 4.11 -11.55
CA LEU A 341 28.91 5.41 -12.16
C LEU A 341 28.09 6.26 -11.19
N PRO A 342 28.20 7.61 -11.24
CA PRO A 342 27.32 8.49 -10.47
C PRO A 342 25.85 8.34 -10.89
N LEU A 343 24.94 8.31 -9.93
CA LEU A 343 23.50 8.11 -10.14
C LEU A 343 22.91 9.11 -11.15
N GLY A 344 23.33 10.37 -11.07
CA GLY A 344 22.90 11.46 -11.96
C GLY A 344 23.29 11.29 -13.44
N THR A 345 24.17 10.34 -13.78
CA THR A 345 24.52 10.06 -15.18
C THR A 345 23.44 9.28 -15.93
N ARG A 346 22.57 8.58 -15.22
CA ARG A 346 21.53 7.71 -15.81
C ARG A 346 20.13 8.08 -15.40
N TYR A 347 19.95 8.59 -14.19
CA TYR A 347 18.64 8.92 -13.63
C TYR A 347 18.53 10.42 -13.41
N GLY A 348 17.34 10.98 -13.62
CA GLY A 348 17.01 12.28 -13.04
C GLY A 348 17.03 12.13 -11.51
N VAL A 349 17.80 12.97 -10.82
CA VAL A 349 17.89 12.96 -9.35
C VAL A 349 17.21 14.20 -8.81
N HIS A 350 16.14 13.98 -8.06
CA HIS A 350 15.36 15.04 -7.42
C HIS A 350 15.61 15.01 -5.92
N LEU A 351 15.51 16.17 -5.29
CA LEU A 351 15.80 16.34 -3.87
C LEU A 351 14.67 17.11 -3.20
N ARG A 352 14.13 16.56 -2.11
CA ARG A 352 13.03 17.10 -1.33
C ARG A 352 13.40 17.11 0.15
N SER A 353 12.98 18.15 0.88
CA SER A 353 13.20 18.24 2.32
C SER A 353 12.13 17.45 3.09
N LEU A 354 12.59 16.59 3.99
CA LEU A 354 11.77 15.80 4.89
C LEU A 354 10.97 16.70 5.85
N GLU A 355 11.59 17.74 6.41
CA GLU A 355 10.94 18.68 7.31
C GLU A 355 9.85 19.48 6.60
N ARG A 356 10.06 19.85 5.33
CA ARG A 356 9.02 20.49 4.53
C ARG A 356 7.82 19.56 4.31
N MET A 357 8.05 18.26 4.15
CA MET A 357 6.97 17.27 4.05
C MET A 357 6.25 17.06 5.39
N ARG A 358 6.97 17.12 6.51
CA ARG A 358 6.42 16.98 7.87
C ARG A 358 5.75 18.26 8.40
N SER A 359 5.91 19.40 7.72
CA SER A 359 5.32 20.66 8.19
C SER A 359 3.80 20.67 8.07
N HIS A 360 3.13 20.81 9.20
CA HIS A 360 1.67 20.99 9.26
C HIS A 360 1.23 22.45 9.09
N ASP A 361 2.16 23.41 9.04
CA ASP A 361 1.86 24.83 8.91
C ASP A 361 1.31 25.15 7.50
N GLY A 362 0.03 25.53 7.45
CA GLY A 362 -0.67 25.89 6.20
C GLY A 362 -0.06 27.10 5.49
N THR A 363 0.42 28.09 6.23
CA THR A 363 0.98 29.32 5.66
C THR A 363 2.29 29.03 4.94
N VAL A 364 3.13 28.20 5.57
CA VAL A 364 4.39 27.73 4.98
C VAL A 364 4.09 26.95 3.70
N ARG A 365 3.14 26.00 3.73
CA ARG A 365 2.74 25.23 2.54
C ARG A 365 2.25 26.11 1.39
N GLU A 366 1.42 27.12 1.66
CA GLU A 366 0.94 28.04 0.62
C GLU A 366 2.05 28.88 0.00
N GLN A 367 3.01 29.36 0.81
CA GLN A 367 4.16 30.11 0.30
C GLN A 367 5.01 29.25 -0.64
N TRP A 368 5.24 27.98 -0.27
CA TRP A 368 5.95 27.02 -1.13
C TRP A 368 5.20 26.75 -2.42
N GLN A 369 3.90 26.48 -2.36
CA GLN A 369 3.09 26.26 -3.57
C GLN A 369 3.10 27.46 -4.51
N ARG A 370 3.08 28.69 -3.97
CA ARG A 370 3.21 29.93 -4.76
C ARG A 370 4.58 30.03 -5.43
N ARG A 371 5.67 29.80 -4.70
CA ARG A 371 7.03 29.77 -5.25
C ARG A 371 7.18 28.71 -6.33
N TRP A 372 6.65 27.52 -6.10
CA TRP A 372 6.71 26.42 -7.07
C TRP A 372 5.91 26.72 -8.34
N ARG A 373 4.71 27.28 -8.21
CA ARG A 373 3.92 27.76 -9.36
C ARG A 373 4.67 28.83 -10.15
N ALA A 374 5.29 29.80 -9.46
CA ALA A 374 6.10 30.84 -10.11
C ALA A 374 7.29 30.23 -10.87
N LEU A 375 8.04 29.31 -10.26
CA LEU A 375 9.14 28.60 -10.92
C LEU A 375 8.68 27.79 -12.14
N ARG A 376 7.54 27.08 -12.05
CA ARG A 376 6.97 26.36 -13.21
C ARG A 376 6.56 27.29 -14.34
N GLN A 377 6.03 28.46 -14.03
CA GLN A 377 5.57 29.43 -15.03
C GLN A 377 6.70 30.22 -15.67
N GLN A 378 7.72 30.58 -14.90
CA GLN A 378 8.82 31.44 -15.35
C GLN A 378 10.07 30.65 -15.78
N GLY A 379 10.15 29.37 -15.42
CA GLY A 379 11.34 28.54 -15.63
C GLY A 379 12.45 28.83 -14.61
N VAL A 380 13.49 28.00 -14.62
CA VAL A 380 14.72 28.23 -13.86
C VAL A 380 15.73 28.89 -14.80
N GLY A 381 15.96 30.18 -14.63
CA GLY A 381 17.09 30.87 -15.27
C GLY A 381 18.36 30.59 -14.49
N VAL A 382 19.40 30.07 -15.14
CA VAL A 382 20.74 30.04 -14.55
C VAL A 382 21.26 31.47 -14.60
N HIS A 383 21.23 32.17 -13.46
CA HIS A 383 21.89 33.47 -13.36
C HIS A 383 23.39 33.26 -13.53
N HIS A 384 23.95 33.75 -14.63
CA HIS A 384 25.39 33.72 -14.83
C HIS A 384 25.96 34.87 -14.03
N TRP A 385 26.65 34.55 -12.94
CA TRP A 385 27.35 35.54 -12.13
C TRP A 385 28.41 36.23 -13.00
N SER A 386 28.27 37.54 -13.13
CA SER A 386 29.18 38.41 -13.85
C SER A 386 29.78 39.45 -12.89
N GLU A 387 30.94 40.01 -13.22
CA GLU A 387 31.59 41.06 -12.38
C GLU A 387 30.64 42.19 -11.93
N PRO A 388 29.69 42.68 -12.75
CA PRO A 388 28.70 43.69 -12.32
C PRO A 388 27.75 43.24 -11.19
N ASP A 389 27.55 41.93 -11.00
CA ASP A 389 26.67 41.40 -9.95
C ASP A 389 27.31 41.48 -8.56
N ALA A 390 28.65 41.58 -8.50
CA ALA A 390 29.39 41.76 -7.26
C ALA A 390 29.07 43.09 -6.57
N GLU A 391 28.70 44.12 -7.34
CA GLU A 391 28.32 45.45 -6.81
C GLU A 391 26.86 45.51 -6.31
N ARG A 392 26.08 44.45 -6.50
CA ARG A 392 24.65 44.39 -6.14
C ARG A 392 24.30 43.26 -5.19
N LEU A 393 25.27 42.76 -4.43
CA LEU A 393 25.08 41.69 -3.44
C LEU A 393 23.90 41.95 -2.48
N ASP A 394 23.68 43.20 -2.08
CA ASP A 394 22.59 43.58 -1.16
C ASP A 394 21.18 43.48 -1.77
N ALA A 395 21.07 43.23 -3.08
CA ALA A 395 19.79 43.16 -3.80
C ALA A 395 19.26 41.72 -4.03
N TRP A 396 20.00 40.70 -3.57
CA TRP A 396 19.72 39.28 -3.85
C TRP A 396 19.39 38.46 -2.61
#